data_AF-A0AAN1XVT0-F1
#
_entry.id   AF-A0AAN1XVT0-F1
#
_cell.length_a   1.000
_cell.length_b   1.000
_cell.length_c   1.000
_cell.angle_alpha   90.00
_cell.angle_beta   90.00
_cell.angle_gamma   90.00
#
_symmetry.space_group_name_H-M   'P 1'
#
loop_
_entity.id
_entity.type
_entity.pdbx_description
1 polymer ?
#
loop_
_entity_poly.entity_id
_entity_poly.type
_entity_poly.pdbx_seq_one_letter_code
_entity_poly.pdbx_strand_id
1 'polypeptide(L)'
;MLMDAGPKAPQNVKVAREILRANPRIGEIDALLLATRTIDAAARNGISPNFLAATLLQESAFDPRAISPAGAIGLAQFTIATADDYGVEPWDPLSAIDGAARLLGGYVAQYRGGREDPYALALAAYDAGPGVVAHYGGVPPYDETRLYIRLVRLRWSRIVGR
;
A
#
# COMPACT_ATOMS: atom_id res chain seq x y z
N MET A 1 -4.14 23.86 -33.90
CA MET A 1 -5.28 23.16 -33.28
C MET A 1 -4.78 22.55 -31.98
N LEU A 2 -4.87 23.28 -30.87
CA LEU A 2 -4.51 22.76 -29.55
C LEU A 2 -5.66 21.87 -29.09
N MET A 3 -5.45 20.55 -29.07
CA MET A 3 -6.36 19.64 -28.37
C MET A 3 -6.16 19.90 -26.87
N ASP A 4 -7.10 20.61 -26.27
CA ASP A 4 -7.16 20.81 -24.83
C ASP A 4 -7.42 19.44 -24.20
N ALA A 5 -6.39 18.85 -23.59
CA ALA A 5 -6.53 17.61 -22.85
C ALA A 5 -7.39 17.94 -21.63
N GLY A 6 -8.68 17.57 -21.69
CA GLY A 6 -9.66 17.86 -20.64
C GLY A 6 -9.15 17.52 -19.23
N PRO A 7 -9.78 18.08 -18.18
CA PRO A 7 -9.26 18.04 -16.83
C PRO A 7 -8.91 16.62 -16.39
N LYS A 8 -7.66 16.42 -15.95
CA LYS A 8 -7.20 15.12 -15.44
C LYS A 8 -8.06 14.74 -14.24
N ALA A 9 -8.61 13.52 -14.26
CA ALA A 9 -9.43 13.02 -13.16
C ALA A 9 -8.69 13.17 -11.80
N PRO A 10 -9.40 13.54 -10.72
CA PRO A 10 -8.85 13.61 -9.38
C PRO A 10 -8.17 12.29 -8.96
N GLN A 11 -7.14 12.38 -8.11
CA GLN A 11 -6.35 11.20 -7.73
C GLN A 11 -7.17 10.15 -6.97
N ASN A 12 -8.07 10.57 -6.07
CA ASN A 12 -8.98 9.66 -5.37
C ASN A 12 -9.89 8.90 -6.34
N VAL A 13 -10.38 9.55 -7.40
CA VAL A 13 -11.18 8.89 -8.45
C VAL A 13 -10.37 7.83 -9.20
N LYS A 14 -9.09 8.09 -9.48
CA LYS A 14 -8.20 7.10 -10.12
C LYS A 14 -7.98 5.88 -9.21
N VAL A 15 -7.68 6.11 -7.95
CA VAL A 15 -7.49 5.03 -6.96
C VAL A 15 -8.79 4.25 -6.76
N ALA A 16 -9.93 4.93 -6.60
CA ALA A 16 -11.23 4.28 -6.44
C ALA A 16 -11.59 3.37 -7.62
N ARG A 17 -11.28 3.78 -8.86
CA ARG A 17 -11.47 2.92 -10.05
C ARG A 17 -10.63 1.65 -9.97
N GLU A 18 -9.40 1.72 -9.50
CA GLU A 18 -8.55 0.54 -9.35
C GLU A 18 -9.03 -0.37 -8.20
N ILE A 19 -9.56 0.22 -7.12
CA ILE A 19 -10.24 -0.53 -6.04
C ILE A 19 -11.43 -1.32 -6.61
N LEU A 20 -12.34 -0.64 -7.33
CA LEU A 20 -13.54 -1.26 -7.90
C LEU A 20 -13.20 -2.35 -8.94
N ARG A 21 -12.14 -2.14 -9.73
CA ARG A 21 -11.64 -3.14 -10.69
C ARG A 21 -11.11 -4.39 -10.00
N ALA A 22 -10.38 -4.22 -8.89
CA ALA A 22 -9.77 -5.32 -8.16
C ALA A 22 -10.76 -6.04 -7.24
N ASN A 23 -11.74 -5.32 -6.69
CA ASN A 23 -12.73 -5.83 -5.76
C ASN A 23 -14.12 -5.24 -6.05
N PRO A 24 -14.90 -5.86 -6.95
CA PRO A 24 -16.22 -5.37 -7.34
C PRO A 24 -17.28 -5.52 -6.24
N ARG A 25 -16.92 -6.07 -5.06
CA ARG A 25 -17.81 -6.19 -3.90
C ARG A 25 -17.85 -4.90 -3.07
N ILE A 26 -16.91 -3.98 -3.27
CA ILE A 26 -16.88 -2.68 -2.61
C ILE A 26 -17.81 -1.72 -3.36
N GLY A 27 -18.69 -1.01 -2.64
CA GLY A 27 -19.56 0.01 -3.25
C GLY A 27 -18.77 1.24 -3.70
N GLU A 28 -19.28 1.99 -4.69
CA GLU A 28 -18.56 3.14 -5.25
C GLU A 28 -18.25 4.23 -4.20
N ILE A 29 -19.19 4.46 -3.27
CA ILE A 29 -19.02 5.43 -2.17
C ILE A 29 -17.90 4.95 -1.24
N ASP A 30 -17.89 3.68 -0.85
CA ASP A 30 -16.85 3.10 0.00
C ASP A 30 -15.49 3.13 -0.69
N ALA A 31 -15.44 2.80 -1.99
CA ALA A 31 -14.20 2.88 -2.77
C ALA A 31 -13.64 4.31 -2.79
N LEU A 32 -14.50 5.32 -2.93
CA LEU A 32 -14.09 6.72 -2.89
C LEU A 32 -13.64 7.16 -1.50
N LEU A 33 -14.30 6.69 -0.44
CA LEU A 33 -13.91 6.93 0.95
C LEU A 33 -12.53 6.33 1.23
N LEU A 34 -12.33 5.06 0.91
CA LEU A 34 -11.06 4.34 1.09
C LEU A 34 -9.93 4.99 0.28
N ALA A 35 -10.21 5.38 -0.96
CA ALA A 35 -9.25 6.10 -1.80
C ALA A 35 -8.86 7.47 -1.21
N THR A 36 -9.83 8.22 -0.70
CA THR A 36 -9.60 9.52 -0.07
C THR A 36 -8.78 9.35 1.22
N ARG A 37 -9.16 8.40 2.08
CA ARG A 37 -8.41 8.07 3.30
C ARG A 37 -6.96 7.69 2.97
N THR A 38 -6.76 6.87 1.93
CA THR A 38 -5.44 6.45 1.47
C THR A 38 -4.58 7.63 1.06
N ILE A 39 -5.13 8.62 0.35
CA ILE A 39 -4.41 9.83 -0.04
C ILE A 39 -4.02 10.66 1.18
N ASP A 40 -4.96 10.90 2.10
CA ASP A 40 -4.69 11.70 3.29
C ASP A 40 -3.67 11.02 4.21
N ALA A 41 -3.78 9.71 4.40
CA ALA A 41 -2.85 8.92 5.20
C ALA A 41 -1.45 8.91 4.58
N ALA A 42 -1.33 8.73 3.26
CA ALA A 42 -0.05 8.79 2.57
C ALA A 42 0.61 10.18 2.69
N ALA A 43 -0.17 11.24 2.52
CA ALA A 43 0.32 12.62 2.63
C ALA A 43 0.87 12.92 4.04
N ARG A 44 0.14 12.53 5.09
CA ARG A 44 0.60 12.71 6.49
C ARG A 44 1.88 11.95 6.82
N ASN A 45 2.17 10.86 6.10
CA ASN A 45 3.34 10.02 6.33
C ASN A 45 4.45 10.20 5.28
N GLY A 46 4.35 11.23 4.43
CA GLY A 46 5.43 11.61 3.51
C GLY A 46 5.72 10.59 2.39
N ILE A 47 4.72 9.79 1.99
CA ILE A 47 4.84 8.78 0.93
C ILE A 47 3.87 9.07 -0.22
N SER A 48 4.14 8.49 -1.40
CA SER A 48 3.23 8.60 -2.54
C SER A 48 1.88 7.94 -2.23
N PRO A 49 0.73 8.59 -2.50
CA PRO A 49 -0.56 7.92 -2.37
C PRO A 49 -0.74 6.73 -3.30
N ASN A 50 -0.10 6.77 -4.48
CA ASN A 50 -0.17 5.67 -5.44
C ASN A 50 0.65 4.47 -4.97
N PHE A 51 1.73 4.71 -4.22
CA PHE A 51 2.50 3.66 -3.55
C PHE A 51 1.63 2.95 -2.51
N LEU A 52 1.07 3.70 -1.55
CA LEU A 52 0.21 3.12 -0.52
C LEU A 52 -1.00 2.39 -1.12
N ALA A 53 -1.70 3.00 -2.08
CA ALA A 53 -2.83 2.37 -2.76
C ALA A 53 -2.42 1.08 -3.49
N ALA A 54 -1.26 1.06 -4.16
CA ALA A 54 -0.76 -0.13 -4.83
C ALA A 54 -0.42 -1.26 -3.85
N THR A 55 0.15 -0.93 -2.69
CA THR A 55 0.40 -1.89 -1.61
C THR A 55 -0.91 -2.48 -1.11
N LEU A 56 -1.89 -1.66 -0.71
CA LEU A 56 -3.19 -2.13 -0.20
C LEU A 56 -3.99 -2.94 -1.24
N LEU A 57 -3.85 -2.59 -2.53
CA LEU A 57 -4.39 -3.40 -3.62
C LEU A 57 -3.70 -4.76 -3.72
N GLN A 58 -2.39 -4.85 -3.43
CA GLN A 58 -1.64 -6.09 -3.44
C GLN A 58 -1.97 -6.97 -2.24
N GLU A 59 -2.14 -6.39 -1.06
CA GLU A 59 -2.47 -7.12 0.17
C GLU A 59 -3.77 -7.88 0.06
N SER A 60 -4.85 -7.20 -0.31
CA SER A 60 -6.21 -7.75 -0.18
C SER A 60 -7.18 -7.29 -1.25
N ALA A 61 -6.72 -6.48 -2.21
CA ALA A 61 -7.61 -5.69 -3.06
C ALA A 61 -8.60 -4.85 -2.23
N PHE A 62 -8.12 -4.23 -1.15
CA PHE A 62 -8.93 -3.45 -0.21
C PHE A 62 -10.05 -4.25 0.50
N ASP A 63 -9.99 -5.58 0.55
CA ASP A 63 -11.01 -6.39 1.26
C ASP A 63 -10.84 -6.28 2.78
N PRO A 64 -11.77 -5.64 3.51
CA PRO A 64 -11.64 -5.46 4.95
C PRO A 64 -11.88 -6.75 5.74
N ARG A 65 -12.33 -7.83 5.09
CA ARG A 65 -12.56 -9.14 5.70
C ARG A 65 -11.52 -10.17 5.29
N ALA A 66 -10.44 -9.75 4.63
CA ALA A 66 -9.40 -10.65 4.18
C ALA A 66 -8.70 -11.34 5.36
N ILE A 67 -8.41 -12.63 5.20
CA ILE A 67 -7.63 -13.45 6.13
C ILE A 67 -6.64 -14.27 5.31
N SER A 68 -5.34 -14.12 5.57
CA SER A 68 -4.32 -14.95 4.92
C SER A 68 -4.19 -16.32 5.60
N PRO A 69 -3.62 -17.32 4.90
CA PRO A 69 -3.24 -18.59 5.52
C PRO A 69 -2.28 -18.44 6.72
N ALA A 70 -1.50 -17.36 6.76
CA ALA A 70 -0.57 -17.04 7.83
C ALA A 70 -1.23 -16.26 9.00
N GLY A 71 -2.53 -15.97 8.92
CA GLY A 71 -3.28 -15.27 9.97
C GLY A 71 -3.18 -13.74 9.89
N ALA A 72 -2.70 -13.18 8.78
CA ALA A 72 -2.77 -11.75 8.52
C ALA A 72 -4.21 -11.34 8.17
N ILE A 73 -4.67 -10.20 8.67
CA ILE A 73 -6.08 -9.82 8.64
C ILE A 73 -6.34 -8.41 8.12
N GLY A 74 -7.54 -8.23 7.56
CA GLY A 74 -8.03 -6.95 7.09
C GLY A 74 -7.36 -6.47 5.81
N LEU A 75 -7.71 -5.26 5.38
CA LEU A 75 -7.32 -4.80 4.05
C LEU A 75 -5.81 -4.60 3.87
N ALA A 76 -5.11 -4.37 4.98
CA ALA A 76 -3.67 -4.14 5.01
C ALA A 76 -2.90 -5.38 5.47
N GLN A 77 -3.57 -6.51 5.69
CA GLN A 77 -2.96 -7.79 6.06
C GLN A 77 -1.97 -7.65 7.23
N PHE A 78 -2.44 -7.03 8.31
CA PHE A 78 -1.68 -6.98 9.55
C PHE A 78 -1.69 -8.34 10.25
N THR A 79 -0.55 -8.78 10.78
CA THR A 79 -0.58 -9.78 11.84
C THR A 79 -1.15 -9.15 13.12
N ILE A 80 -1.77 -9.95 14.00
CA ILE A 80 -2.31 -9.45 15.27
C ILE A 80 -1.21 -8.77 16.10
N ALA A 81 -0.03 -9.39 16.19
CA ALA A 81 1.10 -8.82 16.92
C ALA A 81 1.53 -7.45 16.38
N THR A 82 1.63 -7.31 15.05
CA THR A 82 1.97 -6.01 14.43
C THR A 82 0.86 -4.99 14.63
N ALA A 83 -0.41 -5.40 14.61
CA ALA A 83 -1.52 -4.49 14.87
C ALA A 83 -1.44 -3.94 16.31
N ASP A 84 -1.18 -4.80 17.30
CA ASP A 84 -1.04 -4.42 18.71
C ASP A 84 0.14 -3.47 18.93
N ASP A 85 1.32 -3.81 18.40
CA ASP A 85 2.54 -2.98 18.51
C ASP A 85 2.35 -1.55 17.97
N TYR A 86 1.45 -1.39 17.00
CA TYR A 86 1.18 -0.12 16.33
C TYR A 86 -0.17 0.48 16.71
N GLY A 87 -0.94 -0.11 17.63
CA GLY A 87 -2.27 0.36 18.01
C GLY A 87 -3.23 0.49 16.81
N VAL A 88 -3.20 -0.49 15.91
CA VAL A 88 -4.06 -0.58 14.73
C VAL A 88 -5.23 -1.50 15.05
N GLU A 89 -6.44 -1.12 14.62
CA GLU A 89 -7.60 -2.02 14.58
C GLU A 89 -7.68 -2.59 13.15
N PRO A 90 -7.20 -3.82 12.90
CA PRO A 90 -6.97 -4.29 11.54
C PRO A 90 -8.27 -4.58 10.77
N TRP A 91 -9.38 -4.82 11.47
CA TRP A 91 -10.69 -5.01 10.83
C TRP A 91 -11.37 -3.69 10.46
N ASP A 92 -10.98 -2.57 11.09
CA ASP A 92 -11.45 -1.24 10.69
C ASP A 92 -10.64 -0.77 9.47
N PRO A 93 -11.27 -0.60 8.29
CA PRO A 93 -10.57 -0.16 7.08
C PRO A 93 -9.80 1.13 7.26
N LEU A 94 -10.34 2.09 8.03
CA LEU A 94 -9.73 3.40 8.16
C LEU A 94 -8.50 3.35 9.07
N SER A 95 -8.60 2.64 10.20
CA SER A 95 -7.47 2.36 11.08
C SER A 95 -6.37 1.57 10.39
N ALA A 96 -6.72 0.53 9.62
CA ALA A 96 -5.77 -0.26 8.84
C ALA A 96 -5.01 0.58 7.79
N ILE A 97 -5.70 1.46 7.05
CA ILE A 97 -5.06 2.38 6.08
C ILE A 97 -4.06 3.29 6.80
N ASP A 98 -4.43 3.85 7.94
CA ASP A 98 -3.55 4.72 8.73
C ASP A 98 -2.32 4.00 9.26
N GLY A 99 -2.53 2.80 9.80
CA GLY A 99 -1.46 1.93 10.28
C GLY A 99 -0.47 1.60 9.18
N ALA A 100 -0.97 1.17 8.02
CA ALA A 100 -0.13 0.83 6.86
C ALA A 100 0.65 2.05 6.36
N ALA A 101 0.00 3.22 6.28
CA ALA A 101 0.66 4.46 5.88
C ALA A 101 1.79 4.85 6.83
N ARG A 102 1.57 4.72 8.15
CA ARG A 102 2.57 5.05 9.18
C ARG A 102 3.76 4.10 9.13
N LEU A 103 3.54 2.80 9.00
CA LEU A 103 4.60 1.81 8.87
C LEU A 103 5.44 2.02 7.62
N LEU A 104 4.79 2.06 6.46
CA LEU A 104 5.47 2.23 5.18
C LEU A 104 6.17 3.58 5.09
N GLY A 105 5.57 4.64 5.65
CA GLY A 105 6.21 5.95 5.76
C GLY A 105 7.46 5.92 6.63
N GLY A 106 7.40 5.23 7.77
CA GLY A 106 8.55 4.98 8.63
C GLY A 106 9.68 4.27 7.89
N TYR A 107 9.37 3.19 7.17
CA TYR A 107 10.38 2.46 6.38
C TYR A 107 10.95 3.30 5.23
N VAL A 108 10.11 3.99 4.45
CA VAL A 108 10.59 4.86 3.38
C VAL A 108 11.50 5.97 3.93
N ALA A 109 11.17 6.54 5.08
CA ALA A 109 12.02 7.52 5.74
C ALA A 109 13.34 6.91 6.21
N GLN A 110 13.30 5.74 6.84
CA GLN A 110 14.46 5.00 7.33
C GLN A 110 15.46 4.67 6.21
N TYR A 111 14.97 4.26 5.03
CA TYR A 111 15.81 3.84 3.91
C TYR A 111 16.19 4.99 2.97
N ARG A 112 15.69 6.21 3.20
CA ARG A 112 15.97 7.37 2.35
C ARG A 112 17.46 7.74 2.39
N GLY A 113 18.04 8.01 1.23
CA GLY A 113 19.45 8.39 1.11
C GLY A 113 20.43 7.21 1.15
N GLY A 114 19.91 5.98 1.27
CA GLY A 114 20.68 4.76 1.07
C GLY A 114 21.05 4.51 -0.38
N ARG A 115 21.67 3.35 -0.64
CA ARG A 115 22.14 2.94 -1.98
C ARG A 115 21.04 2.34 -2.86
N GLU A 116 19.92 1.92 -2.26
CA GLU A 116 18.80 1.27 -2.95
C GLU A 116 17.56 2.16 -2.93
N ASP A 117 16.59 1.83 -3.79
CA ASP A 117 15.29 2.52 -3.81
C ASP A 117 14.56 2.35 -2.47
N PRO A 118 14.27 3.44 -1.74
CA PRO A 118 13.62 3.35 -0.43
C PRO A 118 12.23 2.72 -0.49
N TYR A 119 11.52 2.82 -1.63
CA TYR A 119 10.22 2.15 -1.78
C TYR A 119 10.37 0.63 -1.89
N ALA A 120 11.38 0.13 -2.60
CA ALA A 120 11.65 -1.30 -2.68
C ALA A 120 12.04 -1.87 -1.31
N LEU A 121 12.86 -1.16 -0.55
CA LEU A 121 13.24 -1.57 0.81
C LEU A 121 12.06 -1.51 1.78
N ALA A 122 11.18 -0.51 1.67
CA ALA A 122 9.97 -0.43 2.48
C ALA A 122 9.01 -1.59 2.21
N LEU A 123 8.82 -1.98 0.95
CA LEU A 123 8.03 -3.16 0.60
C LEU A 123 8.67 -4.44 1.11
N ALA A 124 9.99 -4.58 0.99
CA ALA A 124 10.70 -5.73 1.54
C ALA A 124 10.56 -5.82 3.07
N ALA A 125 10.60 -4.69 3.77
CA ALA A 125 10.42 -4.63 5.22
C ALA A 125 8.97 -4.93 5.62
N TYR A 126 7.99 -4.52 4.81
CA TYR A 126 6.58 -4.79 5.06
C TYR A 126 6.23 -6.28 4.85
N ASP A 127 6.79 -6.90 3.81
CA ASP A 127 6.56 -8.29 3.44
C ASP A 127 7.39 -9.29 4.28
N ALA A 128 8.71 -9.13 4.32
CA ALA A 128 9.63 -10.07 4.98
C ALA A 128 10.02 -9.64 6.41
N GLY A 129 9.64 -8.44 6.83
CA GLY A 129 10.03 -7.86 8.10
C GLY A 129 11.32 -7.02 8.03
N PRO A 130 11.41 -5.91 8.80
CA PRO A 130 12.55 -4.99 8.77
C PRO A 130 13.86 -5.63 9.27
N GLY A 131 13.77 -6.63 10.16
CA GLY A 131 14.93 -7.38 10.65
C GLY A 131 15.61 -8.19 9.55
N VAL A 132 14.83 -8.76 8.61
CA VAL A 132 15.36 -9.48 7.45
C VAL A 132 16.08 -8.51 6.52
N VAL A 133 15.47 -7.37 6.20
CA VAL A 133 16.10 -6.33 5.38
C VAL A 133 17.41 -5.83 6.01
N ALA A 134 17.43 -5.63 7.33
CA ALA A 134 18.64 -5.25 8.06
C ALA A 134 19.73 -6.32 7.98
N HIS A 135 19.36 -7.60 8.12
CA HIS A 135 20.30 -8.72 8.04
C HIS A 135 20.99 -8.81 6.67
N TYR A 136 20.24 -8.65 5.58
CA TYR A 136 20.80 -8.69 4.22
C TYR A 136 21.42 -7.36 3.76
N GLY A 137 21.16 -6.26 4.48
CA GLY A 137 21.61 -4.93 4.10
C GLY A 137 20.92 -4.39 2.83
N GLY A 138 19.75 -4.93 2.49
CA GLY A 138 19.06 -4.66 1.23
C GLY A 138 17.82 -5.55 1.06
N VAL A 139 17.23 -5.55 -0.14
CA VAL A 139 16.13 -6.48 -0.47
C VAL A 139 16.64 -7.93 -0.38
N PRO A 140 16.01 -8.81 0.44
CA PRO A 140 16.48 -10.18 0.61
C PRO A 140 16.38 -10.98 -0.70
N PRO A 141 17.19 -12.04 -0.87
CA PRO A 141 17.14 -12.92 -2.03
C PRO A 141 15.96 -13.92 -1.98
N TYR A 142 14.81 -13.48 -1.46
CA TYR A 142 13.59 -14.28 -1.39
C TYR A 142 12.73 -14.02 -2.62
N ASP A 143 12.38 -15.08 -3.33
CA ASP A 143 11.60 -14.97 -4.57
C ASP A 143 10.21 -14.35 -4.32
N GLU A 144 9.59 -14.70 -3.18
CA GLU A 144 8.31 -14.14 -2.75
C GLU A 144 8.37 -12.62 -2.58
N THR A 145 9.34 -12.12 -1.81
CA THR A 145 9.51 -10.68 -1.58
C THR A 145 9.83 -9.91 -2.87
N ARG A 146 10.68 -10.47 -3.74
CA ARG A 146 11.00 -9.85 -5.03
C ARG A 146 9.77 -9.82 -5.95
N LEU A 147 8.97 -10.88 -5.94
CA LEU A 147 7.71 -10.93 -6.67
C LEU A 147 6.70 -9.92 -6.12
N TYR A 148 6.55 -9.84 -4.79
CA TYR A 148 5.71 -8.88 -4.11
C TYR A 148 6.03 -7.43 -4.53
N ILE A 149 7.32 -7.04 -4.47
CA ILE A 149 7.79 -5.72 -4.94
C ILE A 149 7.39 -5.47 -6.39
N ARG A 150 7.58 -6.46 -7.27
CA ARG A 150 7.23 -6.35 -8.69
C ARG A 150 5.72 -6.16 -8.89
N LEU A 151 4.89 -6.91 -8.17
CA LEU A 151 3.43 -6.83 -8.26
C LEU A 151 2.90 -5.48 -7.77
N VAL A 152 3.43 -4.96 -6.66
CA VAL A 152 3.09 -3.61 -6.18
C VAL A 152 3.47 -2.56 -7.22
N ARG A 153 4.66 -2.65 -7.83
CA ARG A 153 5.07 -1.72 -8.90
C ARG A 153 4.15 -1.78 -10.11
N LEU A 154 3.68 -2.96 -10.52
CA LEU A 154 2.71 -3.09 -11.61
C LEU A 154 1.37 -2.42 -11.29
N ARG A 155 0.87 -2.58 -10.06
CA ARG A 155 -0.34 -1.88 -9.59
C ARG A 155 -0.14 -0.37 -9.56
N TRP A 156 1.02 0.09 -9.08
CA TRP A 156 1.38 1.50 -9.07
C TRP A 156 1.36 2.08 -10.49
N SER A 157 2.01 1.43 -11.47
CA SER A 157 2.00 1.86 -12.88
C SER A 157 0.58 2.02 -13.44
N ARG A 158 -0.32 1.07 -13.14
CA ARG A 158 -1.74 1.17 -13.55
C ARG A 158 -2.45 2.39 -12.97
N ILE A 159 -2.25 2.70 -11.69
CA ILE A 159 -2.85 3.88 -11.04
C ILE A 159 -2.38 5.18 -11.70
N VAL A 160 -1.09 5.28 -12.07
CA VAL A 160 -0.55 6.48 -12.74
C VAL A 160 -0.90 6.57 -14.22
N GLY A 161 -1.39 5.47 -14.82
CA GLY A 161 -1.73 5.38 -16.24
C GLY A 161 -0.50 5.27 -17.13
N ARG A 162 0.50 4.48 -16.72
CA ARG A 162 1.72 4.17 -17.48
C ARG A 162 1.87 2.67 -17.70
#